data_AF-A0A133XRX7-F1
#
_entry.id   AF-A0A133XRX7-F1
#
_cell.length_a   1.000
_cell.length_b   1.000
_cell.length_c   1.000
_cell.angle_alpha   90.00
_cell.angle_beta   90.00
_cell.angle_gamma   90.00
#
_symmetry.space_group_name_H-M   'P 1'
#
loop_
_entity.id
_entity.type
_entity.pdbx_description
1 polymer ?
#
loop_
_entity_poly.entity_id
_entity_poly.type
_entity_poly.pdbx_seq_one_letter_code
_entity_poly.pdbx_strand_id
1 'polypeptide(L)'
;MNRFTNNRLGAREVVLLLEELHKRGYERLRFFGYVSPNGMAYRVYLAHQDAVAENGYELWGRAIWYTSVGINCCGVPSEILADEFLYEFADHPDLLRAKAEDHEYVHWFEQVVELAQRDVFLSPYSEYEVSSVHKGYIATTGSKDYHLPLPPLSPRPYTATPAAQIWVNSASQVAERLHQGQTDKAGVSYYQGYLSAVAALGRDWRERVVGYLHDSTEDTPYTLDFVLTLLEETAGASLSSWDKADIERALRLLDHHAASSREDYIKSIVASPLATAVKLHDLKHNMEISRIQSPSPRDYERIERYQREYAFLSHYLRPPFYLD
;
A
#
# COMPACT_ATOMS: atom_id res chain seq x y z
N MET A 1 29.82 -11.87 14.96
CA MET A 1 29.00 -12.01 16.19
C MET A 1 27.73 -11.20 15.92
N ASN A 2 26.58 -11.86 15.70
CA ASN A 2 25.38 -11.22 15.16
C ASN A 2 24.83 -10.17 16.14
N ARG A 3 24.97 -8.88 15.80
CA ARG A 3 24.52 -7.76 16.67
C ARG A 3 23.02 -7.58 16.63
N PHE A 4 22.40 -7.85 15.49
CA PHE A 4 20.97 -7.73 15.27
C PHE A 4 20.14 -8.81 15.98
N THR A 5 20.77 -9.91 16.44
CA THR A 5 20.11 -10.96 17.26
C THR A 5 20.38 -10.84 18.75
N ASN A 6 21.38 -10.06 19.17
CA ASN A 6 21.81 -9.97 20.57
C ASN A 6 21.35 -8.67 21.27
N ASN A 7 20.49 -7.88 20.63
CA ASN A 7 19.83 -6.68 21.17
C ASN A 7 20.79 -5.64 21.79
N ARG A 8 21.95 -5.44 21.14
CA ARG A 8 22.98 -4.50 21.63
C ARG A 8 22.93 -3.11 21.00
N LEU A 9 21.92 -2.82 20.18
CA LEU A 9 21.81 -1.55 19.47
C LEU A 9 21.04 -0.52 20.30
N GLY A 10 21.48 0.73 20.22
CA GLY A 10 20.76 1.90 20.71
C GLY A 10 19.77 2.45 19.69
N ALA A 11 18.74 3.15 20.18
CA ALA A 11 17.73 3.77 19.31
C ALA A 11 18.32 4.71 18.25
N ARG A 12 19.29 5.55 18.65
CA ARG A 12 19.99 6.46 17.75
C ARG A 12 20.76 5.71 16.65
N GLU A 13 21.40 4.60 16.99
CA GLU A 13 22.20 3.82 16.04
C GLU A 13 21.34 3.15 14.99
N VAL A 14 20.13 2.71 15.34
CA VAL A 14 19.19 2.19 14.35
C VAL A 14 18.74 3.28 13.38
N VAL A 15 18.50 4.50 13.88
CA VAL A 15 18.14 5.65 13.01
C VAL A 15 19.27 5.99 12.04
N LEU A 16 20.50 6.08 12.55
CA LEU A 16 21.69 6.37 11.72
C LEU A 16 22.04 5.24 10.76
N LEU A 17 21.83 3.98 11.18
CA LEU A 17 21.90 2.81 10.30
C LEU A 17 20.93 2.96 9.13
N LEU A 18 19.67 3.32 9.39
CA LEU A 18 18.68 3.46 8.32
C LEU A 18 19.03 4.62 7.38
N GLU A 19 19.48 5.75 7.92
CA GLU A 19 19.98 6.88 7.13
C GLU A 19 21.11 6.44 6.17
N GLU A 20 22.05 5.64 6.67
CA GLU A 20 23.15 5.10 5.87
C GLU A 20 22.65 4.12 4.79
N LEU A 21 21.64 3.30 5.09
CA LEU A 21 21.01 2.43 4.10
C LEU A 21 20.29 3.25 3.01
N HIS A 22 19.63 4.36 3.37
CA HIS A 22 19.02 5.29 2.41
C HIS A 22 20.07 5.90 1.48
N LYS A 23 21.22 6.35 2.01
CA LYS A 23 22.35 6.85 1.19
C LYS A 23 22.88 5.81 0.19
N ARG A 24 22.67 4.52 0.46
CA ARG A 24 23.04 3.38 -0.42
C ARG A 24 21.92 2.97 -1.38
N GLY A 25 20.83 3.73 -1.44
CA GLY A 25 19.69 3.55 -2.34
C GLY A 25 18.57 2.65 -1.79
N TYR A 26 18.61 2.25 -0.52
CA TYR A 26 17.54 1.46 0.11
C TYR A 26 16.38 2.33 0.63
N GLU A 27 15.94 3.31 -0.17
CA GLU A 27 15.04 4.38 0.25
C GLU A 27 13.61 3.91 0.58
N ARG A 28 13.24 2.69 0.17
CA ARG A 28 11.95 2.06 0.50
C ARG A 28 11.95 1.33 1.85
N LEU A 29 13.06 1.37 2.60
CA LEU A 29 13.06 0.98 4.00
C LEU A 29 12.35 2.03 4.86
N ARG A 30 11.57 1.56 5.83
CA ARG A 30 10.78 2.36 6.76
C ARG A 30 11.19 2.10 8.20
N PHE A 31 11.11 3.16 8.99
CA PHE A 31 11.30 3.13 10.43
C PHE A 31 9.94 3.20 11.14
N PHE A 32 9.73 2.28 12.07
CA PHE A 32 8.65 2.38 13.04
C PHE A 32 9.22 2.25 14.45
N GLY A 33 9.13 3.34 15.20
CA GLY A 33 9.61 3.43 16.58
C GLY A 33 8.50 3.84 17.55
N TYR A 34 8.48 3.26 18.74
CA TYR A 34 7.59 3.68 19.82
C TYR A 34 8.09 3.26 21.20
N VAL A 35 7.69 4.01 22.22
CA VAL A 35 7.88 3.63 23.62
C VAL A 35 6.84 2.58 24.00
N SER A 36 7.26 1.47 24.62
CA SER A 36 6.36 0.40 25.04
C SER A 36 5.29 0.91 26.02
N PRO A 37 4.10 0.30 26.08
CA PRO A 37 2.99 0.80 26.91
C PRO A 37 3.27 0.93 28.41
N ASN A 38 4.32 0.27 28.91
CA ASN A 38 4.77 0.37 30.30
C ASN A 38 5.90 1.39 30.50
N GLY A 39 6.27 2.15 29.47
CA GLY A 39 7.34 3.14 29.48
C GLY A 39 8.77 2.58 29.55
N MET A 40 8.94 1.25 29.58
CA MET A 40 10.23 0.65 29.96
C MET A 40 11.19 0.37 28.80
N ALA A 41 10.73 0.38 27.55
CA ALA A 41 11.56 0.06 26.40
C ALA A 41 11.18 0.88 25.17
N TYR A 42 12.19 1.29 24.40
CA TYR A 42 11.95 1.80 23.05
C TYR A 42 11.99 0.63 22.07
N ARG A 43 10.93 0.44 21.30
CA ARG A 43 10.81 -0.63 20.32
C ARG A 43 10.99 -0.07 18.94
N VAL A 44 11.78 -0.76 18.12
CA VAL A 44 12.13 -0.33 16.77
C VAL A 44 11.94 -1.47 15.80
N TYR A 45 11.41 -1.11 14.63
CA TYR A 45 11.16 -2.00 13.51
C TYR A 45 11.72 -1.33 12.26
N LEU A 46 12.45 -2.10 11.48
CA LEU A 46 12.84 -1.79 10.11
C LEU A 46 12.05 -2.70 9.18
N ALA A 47 11.32 -2.11 8.26
CA ALA A 47 10.46 -2.84 7.33
C ALA A 47 10.55 -2.24 5.94
N HIS A 48 10.03 -2.94 4.95
CA HIS A 48 9.79 -2.32 3.65
C HIS A 48 8.50 -1.49 3.68
N GLN A 49 8.38 -0.45 2.84
CA GLN A 49 7.21 0.42 2.74
C GLN A 49 5.85 -0.29 2.67
N ASP A 50 5.75 -1.41 1.96
CA ASP A 50 4.52 -2.21 1.86
C ASP A 50 4.05 -2.81 3.19
N ALA A 51 4.91 -2.89 4.20
CA ALA A 51 4.52 -3.33 5.53
C ALA A 51 3.88 -2.19 6.35
N VAL A 52 3.89 -0.97 5.83
CA VAL A 52 3.41 0.23 6.51
C VAL A 52 2.00 0.57 6.05
N ALA A 53 1.17 0.94 7.03
CA ALA A 53 -0.22 1.32 6.88
C ALA A 53 -0.39 2.57 6.00
N GLU A 54 -1.62 2.85 5.63
CA GLU A 54 -1.99 3.98 4.77
C GLU A 54 -1.75 5.35 5.41
N ASN A 55 -1.47 5.42 6.71
CA ASN A 55 -1.01 6.63 7.38
C ASN A 55 0.51 6.87 7.25
N GLY A 56 1.22 5.96 6.56
CA GLY A 56 2.65 6.09 6.26
C GLY A 56 3.58 5.73 7.41
N TYR A 57 3.07 5.40 8.60
CA TYR A 57 3.90 5.13 9.78
C TYR A 57 3.63 3.79 10.48
N GLU A 58 2.37 3.43 10.71
CA GLU A 58 2.05 2.23 11.51
C GLU A 58 2.41 0.93 10.77
N LEU A 59 2.99 -0.03 11.49
CA LEU A 59 3.38 -1.31 10.91
C LEU A 59 2.22 -2.31 10.94
N TRP A 60 1.75 -2.74 9.77
CA TRP A 60 0.70 -3.78 9.62
C TRP A 60 1.23 -5.07 8.98
N GLY A 61 2.34 -4.98 8.26
CA GLY A 61 3.03 -6.12 7.64
C GLY A 61 4.17 -6.68 8.51
N ARG A 62 5.01 -7.51 7.89
CA ARG A 62 6.20 -8.06 8.54
C ARG A 62 7.37 -7.08 8.48
N ALA A 63 8.07 -6.93 9.59
CA ALA A 63 9.36 -6.25 9.61
C ALA A 63 10.47 -7.16 9.10
N ILE A 64 11.48 -6.57 8.45
CA ILE A 64 12.75 -7.25 8.13
C ILE A 64 13.49 -7.54 9.43
N TRP A 65 13.49 -6.55 10.32
CA TRP A 65 14.15 -6.64 11.60
C TRP A 65 13.39 -5.82 12.64
N TYR A 66 13.35 -6.30 13.89
CA TYR A 66 12.78 -5.57 15.00
C TYR A 66 13.43 -5.97 16.32
N THR A 67 13.51 -5.03 17.25
CA THR A 67 13.90 -5.34 18.62
C THR A 67 13.46 -4.25 19.62
N SER A 68 13.66 -4.53 20.90
CA SER A 68 13.69 -3.50 21.95
C SER A 68 15.13 -3.00 22.10
N VAL A 69 15.32 -1.70 21.96
CA VAL A 69 16.63 -1.04 22.05
C VAL A 69 16.74 -0.29 23.37
N GLY A 70 17.96 -0.20 23.88
CA GLY A 70 18.29 0.68 25.00
C GLY A 70 18.72 2.07 24.54
N ILE A 71 19.13 2.90 25.49
CA ILE A 71 19.88 4.14 25.23
C ILE A 71 21.37 3.83 24.93
N ASN A 72 21.81 2.60 25.20
CA ASN A 72 23.20 2.18 25.04
C ASN A 72 23.67 2.34 23.59
N CYS A 73 24.57 3.29 23.39
CA CYS A 73 25.29 3.48 22.15
C CYS A 73 26.37 2.40 22.06
N CYS A 74 26.16 1.34 21.27
CA CYS A 74 27.20 0.37 20.95
C CYS A 74 28.48 0.99 20.35
N GLY A 75 28.41 2.26 19.90
CA GLY A 75 29.55 3.05 19.46
C GLY A 75 30.10 2.60 18.11
N VAL A 76 29.34 1.78 17.39
CA VAL A 76 29.70 1.28 16.07
C VAL A 76 29.25 2.31 15.02
N PRO A 77 30.14 2.72 14.09
CA PRO A 77 29.77 3.60 12.98
C PRO A 77 28.60 3.03 12.15
N SER A 78 27.72 3.91 11.65
CA SER A 78 26.55 3.52 10.87
C SER A 78 26.91 2.78 9.59
N GLU A 79 28.06 3.07 8.99
CA GLU A 79 28.57 2.40 7.79
C GLU A 79 28.84 0.92 8.04
N ILE A 80 29.43 0.60 9.19
CA ILE A 80 29.70 -0.78 9.61
C ILE A 80 28.39 -1.49 9.94
N LEU A 81 27.47 -0.81 10.63
CA LEU A 81 26.15 -1.37 10.92
C LEU A 81 25.37 -1.68 9.64
N ALA A 82 25.47 -0.82 8.62
CA ALA A 82 24.83 -1.02 7.32
C ALA A 82 25.43 -2.22 6.58
N ASP A 83 26.75 -2.36 6.57
CA ASP A 83 27.42 -3.54 6.00
C ASP A 83 26.97 -4.83 6.68
N GLU A 84 26.92 -4.85 8.01
CA GLU A 84 26.47 -6.01 8.79
C GLU A 84 24.99 -6.32 8.53
N PHE A 85 24.13 -5.30 8.46
CA PHE A 85 22.70 -5.48 8.18
C PHE A 85 22.48 -6.06 6.78
N LEU A 86 23.14 -5.50 5.76
CA LEU A 86 23.04 -5.99 4.39
C LEU A 86 23.58 -7.42 4.24
N TYR A 87 24.62 -7.79 4.99
CA TYR A 87 25.15 -9.15 5.02
C TYR A 87 24.19 -10.13 5.71
N GLU A 88 23.68 -9.77 6.89
CA GLU A 88 22.83 -10.65 7.70
C GLU A 88 21.46 -10.89 7.03
N PHE A 89 20.89 -9.87 6.39
CA PHE A 89 19.57 -9.93 5.77
C PHE A 89 19.62 -9.99 4.25
N ALA A 90 20.75 -10.37 3.65
CA ALA A 90 20.98 -10.39 2.20
C ALA A 90 19.88 -11.13 1.41
N ASP A 91 19.43 -12.26 1.95
CA ASP A 91 18.40 -13.11 1.33
C ASP A 91 16.96 -12.72 1.72
N HIS A 92 16.77 -11.66 2.51
CA HIS A 92 15.44 -11.21 2.91
C HIS A 92 14.74 -10.55 1.70
N PRO A 93 13.57 -11.06 1.25
CA PRO A 93 12.93 -10.58 0.02
C PRO A 93 12.56 -9.09 0.08
N ASP A 94 12.18 -8.61 1.28
CA ASP A 94 11.85 -7.20 1.48
C ASP A 94 13.07 -6.27 1.43
N LEU A 95 14.28 -6.75 1.72
CA LEU A 95 15.49 -5.93 1.63
C LEU A 95 15.89 -5.71 0.18
N LEU A 96 15.84 -6.76 -0.65
CA LEU A 96 16.19 -6.69 -2.06
C LEU A 96 15.35 -5.65 -2.81
N ARG A 97 14.03 -5.66 -2.56
CA ARG A 97 13.08 -4.72 -3.18
C ARG A 97 13.07 -3.33 -2.53
N ALA A 98 13.73 -3.17 -1.38
CA ALA A 98 13.84 -1.87 -0.73
C ALA A 98 14.84 -0.94 -1.45
N LYS A 99 15.70 -1.49 -2.32
CA LYS A 99 16.66 -0.71 -3.13
C LYS A 99 15.98 -0.04 -4.32
N ALA A 100 15.25 1.03 -4.06
CA ALA A 100 14.61 1.87 -5.07
C ALA A 100 14.38 3.28 -4.50
N GLU A 101 14.26 4.27 -5.38
CA GLU A 101 14.11 5.69 -5.03
C GLU A 101 12.80 6.00 -4.30
N ASP A 102 12.91 6.90 -3.33
CA ASP A 102 11.85 7.39 -2.46
C ASP A 102 12.26 8.68 -1.74
N HIS A 103 12.72 9.66 -2.51
CA HIS A 103 13.35 10.86 -1.99
C HIS A 103 12.46 11.67 -1.03
N GLU A 104 11.14 11.63 -1.21
CA GLU A 104 10.20 12.30 -0.29
C GLU A 104 10.24 11.67 1.10
N TYR A 105 10.25 10.33 1.20
CA TYR A 105 10.37 9.65 2.48
C TYR A 105 11.75 9.89 3.10
N VAL A 106 12.82 9.81 2.31
CA VAL A 106 14.19 10.08 2.80
C VAL A 106 14.30 11.48 3.37
N HIS A 107 13.77 12.49 2.67
CA HIS A 107 13.75 13.87 3.14
C HIS A 107 12.93 14.05 4.43
N TRP A 108 11.79 13.35 4.56
CA TRP A 108 11.07 13.32 5.83
C TRP A 108 11.89 12.64 6.93
N PHE A 109 12.60 11.56 6.62
CA PHE A 109 13.39 10.79 7.58
C PHE A 109 14.62 11.55 8.09
N GLU A 110 15.16 12.50 7.32
CA GLU A 110 16.21 13.43 7.78
C GLU A 110 15.78 14.17 9.06
N GLN A 111 14.50 14.53 9.20
CA GLN A 111 13.98 15.14 10.42
C GLN A 111 14.01 14.18 11.61
N VAL A 112 13.78 12.89 11.38
CA VAL A 112 13.91 11.83 12.41
C VAL A 112 15.37 11.68 12.83
N VAL A 113 16.31 11.78 11.89
CA VAL A 113 17.76 11.78 12.17
C VAL A 113 18.15 12.97 13.05
N GLU A 114 17.68 14.18 12.73
CA GLU A 114 17.94 15.38 13.54
C GLU A 114 17.43 15.24 14.98
N LEU A 115 16.24 14.66 15.17
CA LEU A 115 15.69 14.37 16.50
C LEU A 115 16.53 13.35 17.25
N ALA A 116 16.91 12.24 16.59
CA ALA A 116 17.69 11.18 17.20
C ALA A 116 19.10 11.65 17.60
N GLN A 117 19.69 12.60 16.87
CA GLN A 117 20.97 13.24 17.25
C GLN A 117 20.87 14.06 18.54
N ARG A 118 19.66 14.49 18.92
CA ARG A 118 19.34 15.21 20.17
C ARG A 118 18.72 14.30 21.23
N ASP A 119 18.80 12.98 21.05
CA ASP A 119 18.20 11.95 21.92
C ASP A 119 16.67 12.11 22.08
N VAL A 120 16.00 12.61 21.03
CA VAL A 120 14.54 12.69 20.93
C VAL A 120 14.04 11.63 19.96
N PHE A 121 13.04 10.85 20.36
CA PHE A 121 12.56 9.69 19.61
C PHE A 121 11.05 9.75 19.36
N LEU A 122 10.58 9.05 18.33
CA LEU A 122 9.16 9.02 17.97
C LEU A 122 8.37 8.19 18.98
N SER A 123 7.31 8.76 19.55
CA SER A 123 6.45 8.12 20.54
C SER A 123 4.98 8.32 20.17
N PRO A 124 4.52 7.68 19.07
CA PRO A 124 3.17 7.89 18.54
C PRO A 124 2.06 7.49 19.52
N TYR A 125 2.35 6.53 20.40
CA TYR A 125 1.45 5.99 21.42
C TYR A 125 1.86 6.56 22.78
N SER A 126 0.91 7.16 23.51
CA SER A 126 1.09 7.57 24.90
C SER A 126 0.00 6.95 25.77
N GLU A 127 0.27 6.77 27.06
CA GLU A 127 -0.60 6.04 28.00
C GLU A 127 -2.03 6.59 28.13
N TYR A 128 -2.30 7.81 27.66
CA TYR A 128 -3.57 8.51 27.91
C TYR A 128 -4.21 9.16 26.66
N GLU A 129 -3.62 9.02 25.47
CA GLU A 129 -4.18 9.60 24.24
C GLU A 129 -4.42 8.56 23.13
N VAL A 130 -5.47 8.80 22.34
CA VAL A 130 -5.60 8.22 20.99
C VAL A 130 -4.28 8.47 20.25
N SER A 131 -3.73 7.43 19.62
CA SER A 131 -2.48 7.47 18.85
C SER A 131 -2.37 8.78 18.06
N SER A 132 -1.28 9.54 18.26
CA SER A 132 -1.06 10.83 17.59
C SER A 132 -1.16 10.70 16.06
N VAL A 133 -0.85 9.52 15.52
CA VAL A 133 -0.98 9.19 14.11
C VAL A 133 -2.41 9.40 13.60
N HIS A 134 -3.43 9.07 14.42
CA HIS A 134 -4.84 9.30 14.06
C HIS A 134 -5.21 10.79 14.01
N LYS A 135 -4.38 11.64 14.62
CA LYS A 135 -4.51 13.11 14.60
C LYS A 135 -3.67 13.75 13.49
N GLY A 136 -2.96 12.96 12.67
CA GLY A 136 -2.17 13.46 11.54
C GLY A 136 -0.73 13.87 11.86
N TYR A 137 -0.20 13.50 13.02
CA TYR A 137 1.19 13.80 13.39
C TYR A 137 1.81 12.66 14.21
N ILE A 138 3.10 12.70 14.44
CA ILE A 138 3.82 11.75 15.30
C ILE A 138 4.39 12.53 16.48
N ALA A 139 3.88 12.23 17.68
CA ALA A 139 4.44 12.77 18.92
C ALA A 139 5.86 12.21 19.15
N THR A 140 6.66 12.93 19.94
CA THR A 140 8.02 12.52 20.30
C THR A 140 8.19 12.40 21.82
N THR A 141 9.30 11.83 22.27
CA THR A 141 9.73 11.84 23.69
C THR A 141 10.25 13.21 24.16
N GLY A 142 10.30 14.21 23.27
CA GLY A 142 10.73 15.57 23.57
C GLY A 142 9.67 16.40 24.28
N SER A 143 9.89 17.71 24.38
CA SER A 143 8.88 18.64 24.91
C SER A 143 7.61 18.64 24.04
N LYS A 144 6.46 19.07 24.61
CA LYS A 144 5.13 18.92 24.00
C LYS A 144 4.98 19.49 22.58
N ASP A 145 5.84 20.41 22.17
CA ASP A 145 5.82 21.06 20.85
C ASP A 145 6.63 20.30 19.78
N TYR A 146 7.37 19.26 20.16
CA TYR A 146 8.14 18.43 19.23
C TYR A 146 7.26 17.30 18.70
N HIS A 147 6.58 17.59 17.59
CA HIS A 147 5.90 16.60 16.76
C HIS A 147 6.43 16.66 15.33
N LEU A 148 6.36 15.53 14.62
CA LEU A 148 6.58 15.49 13.17
C LEU A 148 5.25 15.35 12.44
N PRO A 149 5.10 15.90 11.22
CA PRO A 149 4.01 15.49 10.35
C PRO A 149 4.14 13.99 10.05
N LEU A 150 3.03 13.36 9.63
CA LEU A 150 3.12 12.01 9.09
C LEU A 150 4.10 11.97 7.90
N PRO A 151 4.83 10.86 7.73
CA PRO A 151 5.67 10.68 6.55
C PRO A 151 4.83 10.77 5.28
N PRO A 152 5.40 11.29 4.18
CA PRO A 152 4.73 11.28 2.90
C PRO A 152 4.40 9.83 2.53
N LEU A 153 3.21 9.65 1.97
CA LEU A 153 2.88 8.40 1.31
C LEU A 153 3.67 8.38 0.02
N SER A 154 4.80 7.71 0.08
CA SER A 154 5.67 7.49 -1.06
C SER A 154 4.85 7.13 -2.29
N PRO A 155 5.15 7.71 -3.47
CA PRO A 155 4.47 7.35 -4.69
C PRO A 155 4.66 5.85 -4.89
N ARG A 156 3.61 5.08 -4.59
CA ARG A 156 3.55 3.66 -4.96
C ARG A 156 3.50 3.67 -6.49
N PRO A 157 4.54 3.14 -7.13
CA PRO A 157 4.27 1.98 -7.95
C PRO A 157 5.24 0.85 -7.63
N TYR A 158 4.71 -0.18 -6.98
CA TYR A 158 5.26 -1.55 -7.06
C TYR A 158 5.19 -2.08 -8.52
N THR A 159 4.44 -1.43 -9.41
CA THR A 159 4.21 -1.84 -10.81
C THR A 159 5.47 -2.00 -11.66
N ALA A 160 6.59 -1.35 -11.32
CA ALA A 160 7.79 -1.35 -12.16
C ALA A 160 8.77 -2.52 -11.90
N THR A 161 8.56 -3.35 -10.87
CA THR A 161 9.44 -4.52 -10.68
C THR A 161 9.10 -5.60 -11.70
N PRO A 162 10.09 -6.36 -12.22
CA PRO A 162 9.81 -7.45 -13.16
C PRO A 162 8.80 -8.47 -12.60
N ALA A 163 8.89 -8.79 -11.31
CA ALA A 163 7.96 -9.71 -10.63
C ALA A 163 6.52 -9.17 -10.59
N ALA A 164 6.34 -7.88 -10.34
CA ALA A 164 5.02 -7.24 -10.41
C ALA A 164 4.45 -7.21 -11.83
N GLN A 165 5.31 -6.93 -12.80
CA GLN A 165 4.90 -6.77 -14.19
C GLN A 165 4.42 -8.10 -14.78
N ILE A 166 4.95 -9.24 -14.34
CA ILE A 166 4.42 -10.57 -14.67
C ILE A 166 2.93 -10.64 -14.32
N TRP A 167 2.56 -10.30 -13.07
CA TRP A 167 1.16 -10.36 -12.64
C TRP A 167 0.24 -9.44 -13.43
N VAL A 168 0.67 -8.20 -13.69
CA VAL A 168 -0.13 -7.24 -14.47
C VAL A 168 -0.31 -7.71 -15.92
N ASN A 169 0.76 -8.20 -16.55
CA ASN A 169 0.71 -8.72 -17.92
C ASN A 169 -0.15 -9.99 -18.02
N SER A 170 -0.08 -10.87 -17.02
CA SER A 170 -0.90 -12.06 -16.96
C SER A 170 -2.37 -11.73 -16.73
N ALA A 171 -2.68 -10.80 -15.82
CA ALA A 171 -4.05 -10.34 -15.60
C ALA A 171 -4.65 -9.68 -16.86
N SER A 172 -3.86 -8.90 -17.58
CA SER A 172 -4.22 -8.33 -18.88
C SER A 172 -4.58 -9.42 -19.91
N GLN A 173 -3.74 -10.44 -20.07
CA GLN A 173 -4.01 -11.57 -20.97
C GLN A 173 -5.24 -12.39 -20.55
N VAL A 174 -5.40 -12.62 -19.24
CA VAL A 174 -6.58 -13.31 -18.70
C VAL A 174 -7.83 -12.51 -19.00
N ALA A 175 -7.87 -11.21 -18.69
CA ALA A 175 -9.00 -10.34 -18.99
C ALA A 175 -9.36 -10.34 -20.48
N GLU A 176 -8.38 -10.22 -21.37
CA GLU A 176 -8.62 -10.28 -22.82
C GLU A 176 -9.23 -11.62 -23.25
N ARG A 177 -8.77 -12.73 -22.67
CA ARG A 177 -9.28 -14.08 -22.95
C ARG A 177 -10.70 -14.29 -22.42
N LEU A 178 -10.99 -13.87 -21.19
CA LEU A 178 -12.30 -14.10 -20.57
C LEU A 178 -13.40 -13.25 -21.21
N HIS A 179 -13.07 -12.04 -21.66
CA HIS A 179 -14.00 -11.11 -22.29
C HIS A 179 -13.92 -11.15 -23.84
N GLN A 180 -13.39 -12.23 -24.42
CA GLN A 180 -13.24 -12.37 -25.86
C GLN A 180 -14.60 -12.26 -26.58
N GLY A 181 -14.71 -11.32 -27.52
CA GLY A 181 -15.93 -11.06 -28.28
C GLY A 181 -16.94 -10.15 -27.58
N GLN A 182 -16.68 -9.73 -26.35
CA GLN A 182 -17.49 -8.69 -25.68
C GLN A 182 -17.13 -7.32 -26.23
N THR A 183 -18.16 -6.49 -26.46
CA THR A 183 -18.02 -5.10 -26.88
C THR A 183 -18.57 -4.16 -25.81
N ASP A 184 -17.96 -2.98 -25.69
CA ASP A 184 -18.46 -1.92 -24.83
C ASP A 184 -19.66 -1.19 -25.47
N LYS A 185 -20.18 -0.18 -24.76
CA LYS A 185 -21.30 0.64 -25.26
C LYS A 185 -20.96 1.50 -26.49
N ALA A 186 -19.69 1.67 -26.80
CA ALA A 186 -19.19 2.40 -27.98
C ALA A 186 -18.89 1.46 -29.17
N GLY A 187 -19.08 0.16 -29.02
CA GLY A 187 -18.81 -0.84 -30.06
C GLY A 187 -17.33 -1.24 -30.19
N VAL A 188 -16.49 -0.85 -29.23
CA VAL A 188 -15.07 -1.24 -29.13
C VAL A 188 -14.96 -2.52 -28.32
N SER A 189 -13.87 -3.28 -28.49
CA SER A 189 -13.56 -4.42 -27.61
C SER A 189 -13.62 -3.99 -26.14
N TYR A 190 -14.41 -4.71 -25.33
CA TYR A 190 -14.58 -4.40 -23.90
C TYR A 190 -13.25 -4.34 -23.16
N TYR A 191 -12.34 -5.26 -23.48
CA TYR A 191 -11.00 -5.28 -22.92
C TYR A 191 -10.20 -4.00 -23.22
N GLN A 192 -10.21 -3.54 -24.48
CA GLN A 192 -9.43 -2.37 -24.90
C GLN A 192 -10.06 -1.05 -24.44
N GLY A 193 -11.37 -0.91 -24.61
CA GLY A 193 -12.10 0.33 -24.36
C GLY A 193 -12.38 0.60 -22.88
N TYR A 194 -12.44 -0.46 -22.05
CA TYR A 194 -12.90 -0.36 -20.68
C TYR A 194 -11.90 -0.96 -19.66
N LEU A 195 -11.66 -2.28 -19.68
CA LEU A 195 -10.85 -2.94 -18.65
C LEU A 195 -9.42 -2.38 -18.58
N SER A 196 -8.82 -2.12 -19.75
CA SER A 196 -7.49 -1.50 -19.85
C SER A 196 -7.46 -0.08 -19.27
N ALA A 197 -8.54 0.69 -19.43
CA ALA A 197 -8.63 2.06 -18.90
C ALA A 197 -8.77 2.05 -17.37
N VAL A 198 -9.61 1.17 -16.82
CA VAL A 198 -9.77 1.00 -15.36
C VAL A 198 -8.46 0.54 -14.73
N ALA A 199 -7.82 -0.48 -15.31
CA ALA A 199 -6.54 -0.99 -14.82
C ALA A 199 -5.42 0.07 -14.92
N ALA A 200 -5.41 0.92 -15.95
CA ALA A 200 -4.38 1.97 -16.10
C ALA A 200 -4.42 3.04 -14.99
N LEU A 201 -5.54 3.20 -14.29
CA LEU A 201 -5.66 4.11 -13.15
C LEU A 201 -5.04 3.54 -11.85
N GLY A 202 -4.71 2.24 -11.82
CA GLY A 202 -4.13 1.57 -10.65
C GLY A 202 -2.74 2.11 -10.27
N ARG A 203 -2.58 2.46 -9.00
CA ARG A 203 -1.33 2.99 -8.41
C ARG A 203 -0.29 1.89 -8.20
N ASP A 204 -0.74 0.70 -7.81
CA ASP A 204 0.11 -0.47 -7.64
C ASP A 204 -0.32 -1.66 -8.50
N TRP A 205 0.50 -2.70 -8.53
CA TRP A 205 0.23 -3.88 -9.36
C TRP A 205 -1.05 -4.62 -8.98
N ARG A 206 -1.45 -4.62 -7.70
CA ARG A 206 -2.67 -5.30 -7.25
C ARG A 206 -3.88 -4.52 -7.72
N GLU A 207 -3.86 -3.19 -7.62
CA GLU A 207 -4.91 -2.33 -8.18
C GLU A 207 -5.03 -2.53 -9.69
N ARG A 208 -3.91 -2.70 -10.41
CA ARG A 208 -3.92 -2.99 -11.85
C ARG A 208 -4.46 -4.40 -12.16
N VAL A 209 -4.03 -5.43 -11.42
CA VAL A 209 -4.51 -6.81 -11.57
C VAL A 209 -6.00 -6.90 -11.30
N VAL A 210 -6.46 -6.38 -10.16
CA VAL A 210 -7.88 -6.35 -9.82
C VAL A 210 -8.64 -5.46 -10.80
N GLY A 211 -8.07 -4.33 -11.26
CA GLY A 211 -8.66 -3.49 -12.30
C GLY A 211 -8.89 -4.23 -13.63
N TYR A 212 -7.98 -5.11 -14.05
CA TYR A 212 -8.21 -5.96 -15.22
C TYR A 212 -9.27 -7.03 -14.98
N LEU A 213 -9.36 -7.56 -13.76
CA LEU A 213 -10.17 -8.75 -13.45
C LEU A 213 -11.51 -8.43 -12.76
N HIS A 214 -11.83 -7.17 -12.47
CA HIS A 214 -12.96 -6.81 -11.60
C HIS A 214 -14.31 -7.29 -12.13
N ASP A 215 -14.50 -7.34 -13.45
CA ASP A 215 -15.73 -7.81 -14.10
C ASP A 215 -15.66 -9.27 -14.55
N SER A 216 -14.54 -9.96 -14.29
CA SER A 216 -14.33 -11.32 -14.79
C SER A 216 -15.32 -12.34 -14.19
N THR A 217 -15.87 -12.11 -13.00
CA THR A 217 -16.90 -12.99 -12.42
C THR A 217 -18.32 -12.44 -12.56
N GLU A 218 -18.44 -11.14 -12.83
CA GLU A 218 -19.73 -10.45 -12.98
C GLU A 218 -20.31 -10.62 -14.39
N ASP A 219 -19.49 -10.39 -15.41
CA ASP A 219 -19.92 -10.37 -16.81
C ASP A 219 -19.70 -11.69 -17.55
N THR A 220 -19.09 -12.68 -16.90
CA THR A 220 -18.72 -13.95 -17.52
C THR A 220 -19.16 -15.14 -16.65
N PRO A 221 -19.26 -16.37 -17.21
CA PRO A 221 -19.68 -17.54 -16.45
C PRO A 221 -18.57 -18.13 -15.54
N TYR A 222 -17.43 -17.46 -15.41
CA TYR A 222 -16.26 -18.00 -14.71
C TYR A 222 -16.31 -17.73 -13.21
N THR A 223 -15.85 -18.71 -12.42
CA THR A 223 -15.76 -18.58 -10.97
C THR A 223 -14.49 -17.85 -10.56
N LEU A 224 -14.50 -17.23 -9.39
CA LEU A 224 -13.32 -16.55 -8.84
C LEU A 224 -12.11 -17.50 -8.70
N ASP A 225 -12.33 -18.74 -8.27
CA ASP A 225 -11.28 -19.76 -8.14
C ASP A 225 -10.64 -20.09 -9.51
N PHE A 226 -11.46 -20.18 -10.55
CA PHE A 226 -10.97 -20.38 -11.92
C PHE A 226 -10.16 -19.18 -12.41
N VAL A 227 -10.63 -17.96 -12.19
CA VAL A 227 -9.92 -16.73 -12.59
C VAL A 227 -8.56 -16.64 -11.92
N LEU A 228 -8.47 -16.92 -10.62
CA LEU A 228 -7.21 -16.90 -9.87
C LEU A 228 -6.25 -18.02 -10.30
N THR A 229 -6.77 -19.23 -10.53
CA THR A 229 -5.98 -20.35 -11.05
C THR A 229 -5.39 -20.01 -12.42
N LEU A 230 -6.22 -19.47 -13.32
CA LEU A 230 -5.80 -19.07 -14.65
C LEU A 230 -4.77 -17.92 -14.62
N LEU A 231 -4.88 -17.00 -13.66
CA LEU A 231 -3.89 -15.95 -13.43
C LEU A 231 -2.52 -16.54 -13.07
N GLU A 232 -2.47 -17.46 -12.10
CA GLU A 232 -1.23 -18.13 -11.67
C GLU A 232 -0.63 -18.99 -12.80
N GLU A 233 -1.47 -19.73 -13.54
CA GLU A 233 -1.04 -20.49 -14.72
C GLU A 233 -0.44 -19.59 -15.82
N THR A 234 -1.10 -18.46 -16.11
CA THR A 234 -0.65 -17.48 -17.12
C THR A 234 0.63 -16.76 -16.67
N ALA A 235 0.82 -16.57 -15.35
CA ALA A 235 2.04 -16.01 -14.79
C ALA A 235 3.20 -17.01 -14.73
N GLY A 236 2.92 -18.31 -14.77
CA GLY A 236 3.92 -19.36 -14.52
C GLY A 236 4.49 -19.30 -13.09
N ALA A 237 3.75 -18.72 -12.15
CA ALA A 237 4.16 -18.47 -10.77
C ALA A 237 2.95 -18.52 -9.84
N SER A 238 3.19 -18.69 -8.53
CA SER A 238 2.14 -18.62 -7.51
C SER A 238 2.20 -17.29 -6.77
N LEU A 239 1.03 -16.73 -6.50
CA LEU A 239 0.90 -15.58 -5.62
C LEU A 239 1.31 -15.96 -4.20
N SER A 240 1.82 -15.00 -3.43
CA SER A 240 1.94 -15.22 -2.00
C SER A 240 0.55 -15.43 -1.39
N SER A 241 0.46 -16.19 -0.29
CA SER A 241 -0.83 -16.44 0.36
C SER A 241 -1.56 -15.14 0.75
N TRP A 242 -0.80 -14.08 1.08
CA TRP A 242 -1.37 -12.78 1.42
C TRP A 242 -1.92 -12.07 0.18
N ASP A 243 -1.15 -12.01 -0.92
CA ASP A 243 -1.59 -11.37 -2.16
C ASP A 243 -2.81 -12.06 -2.76
N LYS A 244 -2.81 -13.40 -2.75
CA LYS A 244 -3.95 -14.19 -3.23
C LYS A 244 -5.20 -13.88 -2.42
N ALA A 245 -5.10 -13.88 -1.10
CA ALA A 245 -6.23 -13.58 -0.22
C ALA A 245 -6.75 -12.13 -0.39
N ASP A 246 -5.87 -11.16 -0.57
CA ASP A 246 -6.28 -9.75 -0.73
C ASP A 246 -6.93 -9.49 -2.09
N ILE A 247 -6.37 -10.04 -3.18
CA ILE A 247 -6.95 -9.99 -4.54
C ILE A 247 -8.29 -10.74 -4.56
N GLU A 248 -8.37 -11.95 -4.00
CA GLU A 248 -9.61 -12.72 -3.93
C GLU A 248 -10.71 -11.95 -3.20
N ARG A 249 -10.38 -11.40 -2.02
CA ARG A 249 -11.31 -10.60 -1.23
C ARG A 249 -11.78 -9.36 -1.99
N ALA A 250 -10.89 -8.69 -2.71
CA ALA A 250 -11.25 -7.51 -3.50
C ALA A 250 -12.19 -7.86 -4.65
N LEU A 251 -11.87 -8.89 -5.44
CA LEU A 251 -12.70 -9.34 -6.56
C LEU A 251 -14.10 -9.80 -6.08
N ARG A 252 -14.17 -10.53 -4.97
CA ARG A 252 -15.43 -10.95 -4.37
C ARG A 252 -16.32 -9.77 -3.95
N LEU A 253 -15.72 -8.69 -3.46
CA LEU A 253 -16.46 -7.48 -3.08
C LEU A 253 -16.86 -6.64 -4.29
N LEU A 254 -16.16 -6.76 -5.41
CA LEU A 254 -16.44 -6.03 -6.64
C LEU A 254 -17.54 -6.68 -7.47
N ASP A 255 -17.85 -7.96 -7.24
CA ASP A 255 -19.01 -8.66 -7.81
C ASP A 255 -20.31 -8.20 -7.13
N HIS A 256 -21.16 -7.45 -7.84
CA HIS A 256 -22.41 -6.96 -7.27
C HIS A 256 -23.46 -8.05 -7.03
N HIS A 257 -23.35 -9.21 -7.69
CA HIS A 257 -24.28 -10.33 -7.50
C HIS A 257 -24.13 -10.97 -6.12
N ALA A 258 -22.99 -10.72 -5.45
CA ALA A 258 -22.75 -11.16 -4.08
C ALA A 258 -23.51 -10.32 -3.01
N ALA A 259 -24.19 -9.23 -3.41
CA ALA A 259 -24.88 -8.33 -2.49
C ALA A 259 -26.41 -8.35 -2.64
N SER A 260 -27.12 -8.12 -1.53
CA SER A 260 -28.58 -8.05 -1.48
C SER A 260 -29.17 -6.81 -2.14
N SER A 261 -28.41 -5.71 -2.17
CA SER A 261 -28.82 -4.44 -2.77
C SER A 261 -27.60 -3.66 -3.26
N ARG A 262 -27.83 -2.68 -4.14
CA ARG A 262 -26.78 -1.77 -4.62
C ARG A 262 -26.16 -0.96 -3.48
N GLU A 263 -26.95 -0.58 -2.49
CA GLU A 263 -26.47 0.17 -1.33
C GLU A 263 -25.59 -0.72 -0.44
N ASP A 264 -26.01 -1.96 -0.19
CA ASP A 264 -25.20 -2.93 0.56
C ASP A 264 -23.90 -3.26 -0.16
N TYR A 265 -23.94 -3.38 -1.49
CA TYR A 265 -22.76 -3.54 -2.34
C TYR A 265 -21.77 -2.39 -2.15
N ILE A 266 -22.21 -1.14 -2.34
CA ILE A 266 -21.31 0.02 -2.19
C ILE A 266 -20.77 0.15 -0.76
N LYS A 267 -21.59 -0.15 0.25
CA LYS A 267 -21.16 -0.15 1.66
C LYS A 267 -20.17 -1.27 1.98
N SER A 268 -20.28 -2.46 1.38
CA SER A 268 -19.38 -3.57 1.67
C SER A 268 -17.99 -3.37 1.06
N ILE A 269 -17.89 -2.66 -0.07
CA ILE A 269 -16.62 -2.38 -0.75
C ILE A 269 -15.60 -1.71 0.18
N VAL A 270 -16.04 -0.85 1.10
CA VAL A 270 -15.15 -0.13 2.03
C VAL A 270 -14.37 -1.06 2.96
N ALA A 271 -14.80 -2.32 3.11
CA ALA A 271 -14.07 -3.31 3.88
C ALA A 271 -12.71 -3.68 3.26
N SER A 272 -12.50 -3.41 1.97
CA SER A 272 -11.24 -3.63 1.26
C SER A 272 -10.74 -2.34 0.62
N PRO A 273 -9.58 -1.81 1.05
CA PRO A 273 -8.96 -0.66 0.39
C PRO A 273 -8.67 -0.91 -1.09
N LEU A 274 -8.25 -2.14 -1.43
CA LEU A 274 -8.00 -2.56 -2.82
C LEU A 274 -9.29 -2.54 -3.66
N ALA A 275 -10.39 -3.08 -3.14
CA ALA A 275 -11.68 -3.01 -3.83
C ALA A 275 -12.18 -1.57 -3.96
N THR A 276 -12.00 -0.76 -2.92
CA THR A 276 -12.40 0.66 -2.91
C THR A 276 -11.65 1.45 -3.97
N ALA A 277 -10.32 1.28 -4.05
CA ALA A 277 -9.49 1.94 -5.06
C ALA A 277 -9.95 1.58 -6.48
N VAL A 278 -10.11 0.28 -6.77
CA VAL A 278 -10.54 -0.17 -8.09
C VAL A 278 -11.96 0.29 -8.40
N LYS A 279 -12.88 0.30 -7.42
CA LYS A 279 -14.24 0.80 -7.66
C LYS A 279 -14.26 2.29 -7.99
N LEU A 280 -13.38 3.09 -7.37
CA LEU A 280 -13.22 4.49 -7.72
C LEU A 280 -12.68 4.68 -9.14
N HIS A 281 -11.77 3.81 -9.59
CA HIS A 281 -11.27 3.81 -10.97
C HIS A 281 -12.38 3.46 -11.97
N ASP A 282 -13.12 2.40 -11.69
CA ASP A 282 -14.31 1.98 -12.44
C ASP A 282 -15.32 3.13 -12.55
N LEU A 283 -15.77 3.68 -11.42
CA LEU A 283 -16.72 4.80 -11.40
C LEU A 283 -16.20 6.02 -12.17
N LYS A 284 -14.91 6.36 -12.04
CA LYS A 284 -14.30 7.50 -12.76
C LYS A 284 -14.39 7.31 -14.26
N HIS A 285 -13.98 6.14 -14.76
CA HIS A 285 -14.12 5.81 -16.17
C HIS A 285 -15.61 5.74 -16.59
N ASN A 286 -16.48 5.24 -15.71
CA ASN A 286 -17.89 5.08 -16.00
C ASN A 286 -18.67 6.40 -16.10
N MET A 287 -18.20 7.45 -15.42
CA MET A 287 -18.74 8.81 -15.45
C MET A 287 -18.34 9.61 -16.71
N GLU A 288 -17.46 9.10 -17.57
CA GLU A 288 -17.08 9.77 -18.81
C GLU A 288 -18.23 9.77 -19.83
N ILE A 289 -19.12 10.76 -19.76
CA ILE A 289 -20.31 10.84 -20.63
C ILE A 289 -19.98 11.07 -22.09
N SER A 290 -18.83 11.68 -22.38
CA SER A 290 -18.37 12.00 -23.75
C SER A 290 -18.22 10.78 -24.66
N ARG A 291 -18.16 9.56 -24.09
CA ARG A 291 -18.14 8.30 -24.84
C ARG A 291 -19.51 7.87 -25.40
N ILE A 292 -20.59 8.51 -24.97
CA ILE A 292 -21.95 8.19 -25.42
C ILE A 292 -22.36 9.20 -26.50
N GLN A 293 -22.48 8.72 -27.76
CA GLN A 293 -22.76 9.59 -28.92
C GLN A 293 -24.12 10.30 -28.85
N SER A 294 -25.09 9.76 -28.11
CA SER A 294 -26.41 10.36 -27.92
C SER A 294 -26.95 10.06 -26.51
N PRO A 295 -26.50 10.81 -25.48
CA PRO A 295 -26.87 10.55 -24.09
C PRO A 295 -28.37 10.70 -23.84
N SER A 296 -28.96 9.78 -23.09
CA SER A 296 -30.37 9.82 -22.69
C SER A 296 -30.53 10.37 -21.25
N PRO A 297 -31.74 10.79 -20.82
CA PRO A 297 -32.00 11.13 -19.43
C PRO A 297 -31.57 10.05 -18.42
N ARG A 298 -31.71 8.77 -18.78
CA ARG A 298 -31.28 7.63 -17.96
C ARG A 298 -29.76 7.57 -17.77
N ASP A 299 -28.98 8.06 -18.73
CA ASP A 299 -27.52 8.12 -18.59
C ASP A 299 -27.10 9.20 -17.59
N TYR A 300 -27.78 10.35 -17.58
CA TYR A 300 -27.55 11.39 -16.57
C TYR A 300 -27.94 10.93 -15.16
N GLU A 301 -29.09 10.27 -14.99
CA GLU A 301 -29.49 9.68 -13.70
C GLU A 301 -28.48 8.64 -13.19
N ARG A 302 -27.91 7.83 -14.11
CA ARG A 302 -26.84 6.88 -13.80
C ARG A 302 -25.58 7.59 -13.34
N ILE A 303 -25.18 8.68 -14.02
CA ILE A 303 -23.99 9.47 -13.66
C ILE A 303 -24.16 10.13 -12.29
N GLU A 304 -25.30 10.75 -12.00
CA GLU A 304 -25.56 11.32 -10.67
C GLU A 304 -25.46 10.26 -9.56
N ARG A 305 -25.94 9.04 -9.83
CA ARG A 305 -25.77 7.92 -8.89
C ARG A 305 -24.29 7.58 -8.71
N TYR A 306 -23.54 7.42 -9.80
CA TYR A 306 -22.10 7.15 -9.73
C TYR A 306 -21.31 8.25 -9.01
N GLN A 307 -21.69 9.53 -9.17
CA GLN A 307 -21.10 10.64 -8.44
C GLN A 307 -21.33 10.52 -6.92
N ARG A 308 -22.55 10.14 -6.50
CA ARG A 308 -22.84 9.90 -5.07
C ARG A 308 -22.05 8.72 -4.50
N GLU A 309 -21.97 7.63 -5.25
CA GLU A 309 -21.18 6.45 -4.87
C GLU A 309 -19.68 6.78 -4.80
N TYR A 310 -19.16 7.53 -5.78
CA TYR A 310 -17.78 7.99 -5.79
C TYR A 310 -17.48 8.90 -4.60
N ALA A 311 -18.35 9.88 -4.32
CA ALA A 311 -18.19 10.77 -3.17
C ALA A 311 -18.17 9.99 -1.85
N PHE A 312 -19.08 9.03 -1.68
CA PHE A 312 -19.10 8.13 -0.52
C PHE A 312 -17.79 7.35 -0.39
N LEU A 313 -17.40 6.58 -1.41
CA LEU A 313 -16.20 5.72 -1.36
C LEU A 313 -14.91 6.54 -1.21
N SER A 314 -14.84 7.72 -1.83
CA SER A 314 -13.67 8.60 -1.73
C SER A 314 -13.42 9.09 -0.30
N HIS A 315 -14.45 9.12 0.56
CA HIS A 315 -14.27 9.44 1.98
C HIS A 315 -13.57 8.32 2.76
N TYR A 316 -13.72 7.07 2.32
CA TYR A 316 -13.13 5.88 2.98
C TYR A 316 -11.75 5.53 2.44
N LEU A 317 -11.41 5.98 1.23
CA LEU A 317 -10.04 5.91 0.70
C LEU A 317 -9.15 7.08 1.17
N ARG A 318 -9.69 8.00 1.98
CA ARG A 318 -8.91 9.04 2.66
C ARG A 318 -8.29 8.46 3.95
N PRO A 319 -6.98 8.21 4.02
CA PRO A 319 -6.25 8.56 5.24
C PRO A 319 -6.43 10.08 5.48
N PRO A 320 -6.38 10.57 6.74
CA PRO A 320 -6.69 11.98 7.00
C PRO A 320 -5.68 12.86 6.25
N PHE A 321 -6.17 13.98 5.72
CA PHE A 321 -5.45 15.06 4.99
C PHE A 321 -5.33 14.93 3.45
N TYR A 322 -6.40 15.35 2.78
CA TYR A 322 -6.29 16.45 1.81
C TYR A 322 -7.25 17.54 2.29
N LEU A 323 -6.70 18.61 2.85
CA LEU A 323 -7.41 19.89 2.99
C LEU A 323 -6.91 20.78 1.87
N ASP A 324 -7.87 21.41 1.20
CA ASP A 324 -7.72 22.48 0.23
C ASP A 324 -6.93 23.68 0.78
#